data_AF-A0A0M3J138-F1
#
_entry.id   AF-A0A0M3J138-F1
#
_cell.length_a   1.000
_cell.length_b   1.000
_cell.length_c   1.000
_cell.angle_alpha   90.00
_cell.angle_beta   90.00
_cell.angle_gamma   90.00
#
_symmetry.space_group_name_H-M   'P 1'
#
loop_
_entity.id
_entity.type
_entity.pdbx_description
1 polymer ?
#
loop_
_entity_poly.entity_id
_entity_poly.type
_entity_poly.pdbx_seq_one_letter_code
_entity_poly.pdbx_strand_id
1 'polypeptide(L)'
;HCERAPLCLQVCLHGIKPSQGDDWSPAARHFFSRQLRDDVPISLKVVGILNRRSENTRLIYESTAFRRANVIFVSHIQVFDGTQSSETLEARLVEQGYAVWSENSPPTATTETKVILPIMPYDLLL
;
A
#
# COMPACT_ATOMS: atom_id res chain seq x y z
N HIS A 1 3.08 -28.18 14.91
CA HIS A 1 3.99 -27.03 14.73
C HIS A 1 3.21 -25.98 13.97
N CYS A 2 2.76 -24.90 14.62
CA CYS A 2 2.04 -23.84 13.92
C CYS A 2 3.09 -22.86 13.37
N GLU A 3 3.20 -22.76 12.05
CA GLU A 3 3.97 -21.69 11.43
C GLU A 3 3.23 -20.36 11.70
N ARG A 4 3.84 -19.48 12.50
CA ARG A 4 3.32 -18.12 12.69
C ARG A 4 3.38 -17.41 11.34
N ALA A 5 2.25 -16.84 10.92
CA ALA A 5 2.21 -16.02 9.72
C ALA A 5 3.20 -14.84 9.85
N PRO A 6 3.74 -14.35 8.72
CA PRO A 6 4.58 -13.17 8.72
C PRO A 6 3.86 -12.00 9.41
N LEU A 7 4.50 -11.38 10.40
CA LEU A 7 3.93 -10.26 11.15
C LEU A 7 3.90 -8.95 10.33
N CYS A 8 4.68 -8.88 9.25
CA CYS A 8 4.78 -7.73 8.38
C CYS A 8 4.49 -8.12 6.93
N LEU A 9 3.69 -7.30 6.24
CA LEU A 9 3.41 -7.44 4.82
C LEU A 9 4.05 -6.27 4.07
N GLN A 10 4.75 -6.57 2.98
CA GLN A 10 5.25 -5.53 2.08
C GLN A 10 4.16 -5.15 1.08
N VAL A 11 3.76 -3.89 1.09
CA VAL A 11 2.69 -3.37 0.21
C VAL A 11 3.22 -2.33 -0.78
N CYS A 12 2.52 -2.17 -1.90
CA CYS A 12 2.77 -1.13 -2.88
C CYS A 12 1.44 -0.48 -3.30
N LEU A 13 1.43 0.85 -3.37
CA LEU A 13 0.25 1.60 -3.79
C LEU A 13 0.00 1.42 -5.28
N HIS A 14 -1.25 1.10 -5.61
CA HIS A 14 -1.76 0.99 -6.97
C HIS A 14 -2.55 2.25 -7.34
N GLY A 15 -2.51 2.64 -8.61
CA GLY A 15 -3.29 3.76 -9.14
C GLY A 15 -2.63 5.13 -9.03
N ILE A 16 -1.48 5.24 -8.34
CA ILE A 16 -0.71 6.50 -8.24
C ILE A 16 0.78 6.27 -8.47
N LYS A 17 1.48 7.33 -8.88
CA LYS A 17 2.95 7.37 -8.99
C LYS A 17 3.50 8.70 -8.44
N PRO A 18 4.81 8.80 -8.12
CA PRO A 18 5.44 10.05 -7.74
C PRO A 18 5.15 11.16 -8.78
N SER A 19 4.94 12.39 -8.31
CA SER A 19 4.70 13.53 -9.20
C SER A 19 5.92 13.94 -10.03
N GLN A 20 7.13 13.64 -9.55
CA GLN A 20 8.40 13.96 -10.21
C GLN A 20 9.34 12.75 -10.20
N GLY A 21 9.82 12.36 -11.38
CA GLY A 21 10.75 11.24 -11.54
C GLY A 21 10.17 9.88 -11.16
N ASP A 22 11.05 8.92 -10.91
CA ASP A 22 10.70 7.53 -10.59
C ASP A 22 10.62 7.24 -9.08
N ASP A 23 11.14 8.16 -8.26
CA ASP A 23 11.26 7.99 -6.81
C ASP A 23 10.41 9.00 -6.02
N TRP A 24 9.90 8.56 -4.86
CA TRP A 24 9.18 9.44 -3.95
C TRP A 24 10.09 10.50 -3.34
N SER A 25 9.67 11.76 -3.43
CA SER A 25 10.40 12.88 -2.84
C SER A 25 10.55 12.71 -1.31
N PRO A 26 11.59 13.32 -0.68
CA PRO A 26 11.73 13.28 0.77
C PRO A 26 10.50 13.81 1.51
N ALA A 27 9.85 14.85 0.97
CA ALA A 27 8.62 15.41 1.51
C ALA A 27 7.45 14.41 1.44
N ALA A 28 7.30 13.70 0.30
CA ALA A 28 6.30 12.66 0.15
C ALA A 28 6.51 11.51 1.14
N ARG A 29 7.75 11.06 1.32
CA ARG A 29 8.12 10.01 2.30
C ARG A 29 7.80 10.44 3.74
N HIS A 30 8.14 11.68 4.10
CA HIS A 30 7.83 12.23 5.42
C HIS A 30 6.33 12.40 5.66
N PHE A 31 5.59 12.80 4.62
CA PHE A 31 4.13 12.83 4.68
C PHE A 31 3.56 11.42 4.91
N PHE A 32 4.03 10.43 4.16
CA PHE A 32 3.62 9.04 4.27
C PHE A 32 3.79 8.50 5.70
N SER A 33 4.97 8.70 6.31
CA SER A 33 5.25 8.24 7.68
C SER A 33 4.40 8.92 8.74
N ARG A 34 3.94 10.16 8.50
CA ARG A 34 3.03 10.86 9.42
C ARG A 34 1.58 10.39 9.30
N GLN A 35 1.17 9.98 8.09
CA GLN A 35 -0.19 9.50 7.85
C GLN A 35 -0.38 8.05 8.28
N LEU A 36 0.60 7.18 8.02
CA LEU A 36 0.56 5.77 8.41
C LEU A 36 1.27 5.55 9.73
N ARG A 37 0.63 5.96 10.82
CA ARG A 37 1.15 5.73 12.17
C ARG A 37 0.91 4.29 12.60
N ASP A 38 1.88 3.71 13.30
CA ASP A 38 1.80 2.33 13.80
C ASP A 38 0.69 2.10 14.83
N ASP A 39 0.25 3.15 15.51
CA ASP A 39 -0.78 3.11 16.54
C ASP A 39 -2.20 3.37 16.02
N VAL A 40 -2.35 3.59 14.71
CA VAL A 40 -3.64 3.92 14.09
C VAL A 40 -4.03 2.81 13.10
N PRO A 41 -5.24 2.23 13.22
CA PRO A 41 -5.65 1.18 12.31
C PRO A 41 -5.92 1.75 10.93
N ILE A 42 -5.66 0.93 9.91
CA ILE A 42 -5.93 1.27 8.52
C ILE A 42 -6.84 0.22 7.88
N SER A 43 -7.67 0.69 6.94
CA SER A 43 -8.36 -0.18 5.98
C SER A 43 -7.68 0.01 4.63
N LEU A 44 -7.50 -1.08 3.90
CA LEU A 44 -6.99 -1.06 2.53
C LEU A 44 -7.73 -2.08 1.67
N LYS A 45 -7.80 -1.80 0.37
CA LYS A 45 -8.30 -2.73 -0.64
C LYS A 45 -7.12 -3.44 -1.28
N VAL A 46 -7.03 -4.75 -1.13
CA VAL A 46 -6.06 -5.54 -1.89
C VAL A 46 -6.50 -5.59 -3.34
N VAL A 47 -5.60 -5.18 -4.23
CA VAL A 47 -5.83 -5.08 -5.67
C VAL A 47 -5.30 -6.35 -6.34
N GLY A 48 -4.16 -6.87 -5.87
CA GLY A 48 -3.63 -8.16 -6.32
C GLY A 48 -2.29 -8.47 -5.67
N ILE A 49 -1.79 -9.68 -5.86
CA ILE A 49 -0.43 -10.09 -5.46
C ILE A 49 0.34 -10.34 -6.75
N LEU A 50 1.42 -9.60 -6.99
CA LEU A 50 2.32 -9.91 -8.11
C LEU A 50 3.54 -10.65 -7.59
N ASN A 51 4.03 -11.59 -8.40
CA ASN A 51 5.13 -12.50 -8.10
C ASN A 51 4.83 -13.57 -7.03
N ARG A 52 3.67 -14.25 -7.12
CA ARG A 52 3.67 -15.66 -6.71
C ARG A 52 4.73 -16.34 -7.58
N ARG A 53 5.69 -17.04 -6.97
CA ARG A 53 6.84 -17.71 -7.63
C ARG A 53 6.52 -18.50 -8.91
N SER A 54 5.25 -18.76 -9.22
CA SER A 54 4.75 -19.57 -10.32
C SER A 54 4.22 -18.80 -11.55
N GLU A 55 4.00 -17.49 -11.50
CA GLU A 55 3.31 -16.79 -12.60
C GLU A 55 4.21 -15.74 -13.29
N ASN A 56 4.65 -16.09 -14.50
CA ASN A 56 5.41 -15.25 -15.44
C ASN A 56 4.55 -14.14 -16.07
N THR A 57 3.72 -13.45 -15.30
CA THR A 57 2.87 -12.38 -15.80
C THR A 57 3.74 -11.13 -15.96
N ARG A 58 4.21 -10.88 -17.19
CA ARG A 58 4.90 -9.63 -17.54
C ARG A 58 4.01 -8.45 -17.17
N LEU A 59 4.44 -7.68 -16.18
CA LEU A 59 3.79 -6.43 -15.82
C LEU A 59 4.01 -5.42 -16.94
N ILE A 60 2.91 -4.85 -17.45
CA ILE A 60 2.94 -3.78 -18.47
C ILE A 60 3.61 -2.51 -17.90
N TYR A 61 3.60 -2.37 -16.57
CA TYR A 61 4.22 -1.25 -15.86
C TYR A 61 5.67 -1.57 -15.47
N GLU A 62 6.64 -0.93 -16.13
CA GLU A 62 8.05 -1.01 -15.78
C GLU A 62 8.39 -0.07 -14.61
N SER A 63 8.09 -0.50 -13.39
CA SER A 63 8.67 0.14 -12.20
C SER A 63 9.41 -0.88 -11.35
N THR A 64 10.57 -0.49 -10.85
CA THR A 64 11.44 -1.33 -10.00
C THR A 64 10.71 -1.78 -8.72
N ALA A 65 9.77 -0.98 -8.22
CA ALA A 65 8.93 -1.35 -7.08
C ALA A 65 8.00 -2.54 -7.40
N PHE A 66 7.50 -2.62 -8.63
CA PHE A 66 6.56 -3.65 -9.07
C PHE A 66 7.22 -5.00 -9.35
N ARG A 67 8.55 -5.02 -9.53
CA ARG A 67 9.35 -6.25 -9.73
C ARG A 67 9.76 -6.93 -8.43
N ARG A 68 9.46 -6.35 -7.27
CA ARG A 68 9.83 -6.93 -5.96
C ARG A 68 8.99 -8.18 -5.69
N ALA A 69 9.64 -9.24 -5.19
CA ALA A 69 8.95 -10.47 -4.83
C ALA A 69 8.07 -10.27 -3.57
N ASN A 70 6.95 -10.99 -3.50
CA ASN A 70 6.03 -11.00 -2.35
C ASN A 70 5.45 -9.61 -1.98
N VAL A 71 5.26 -8.73 -2.96
CA VAL A 71 4.62 -7.43 -2.75
C VAL A 71 3.13 -7.51 -3.05
N ILE A 72 2.32 -7.03 -2.11
CA ILE A 72 0.87 -6.93 -2.25
C ILE A 72 0.52 -5.54 -2.77
N PHE A 73 -0.24 -5.48 -3.86
CA PHE A 73 -0.75 -4.22 -4.39
C PHE A 73 -2.03 -3.85 -3.67
N VAL A 74 -2.07 -2.63 -3.18
CA VAL A 74 -3.18 -2.12 -2.39
C VAL A 74 -3.63 -0.77 -2.93
N SER A 75 -4.89 -0.44 -2.70
CA SER A 75 -5.48 0.86 -3.00
C SER A 75 -6.47 1.25 -1.90
N HIS A 76 -7.00 2.46 -1.97
CA HIS A 76 -8.01 2.99 -1.08
C HIS A 76 -7.59 2.86 0.39
N ILE A 77 -6.36 3.28 0.71
CA ILE A 77 -5.90 3.23 2.10
C ILE A 77 -6.62 4.31 2.89
N GLN A 78 -7.42 3.90 3.86
CA GLN A 78 -8.11 4.76 4.81
C GLN A 78 -7.46 4.62 6.18
N VAL A 79 -7.16 5.75 6.81
CA VAL A 79 -6.55 5.82 8.14
C VAL A 79 -7.63 6.21 9.14
N PHE A 80 -7.80 5.43 10.21
CA PHE A 80 -8.82 5.67 11.23
C PHE A 80 -8.24 6.43 12.42
N ASP A 81 -7.77 7.64 12.20
CA ASP A 81 -7.15 8.51 13.20
C ASP A 81 -8.15 9.30 14.08
N GLY A 82 -9.44 8.98 13.98
CA GLY A 82 -10.52 9.68 14.67
C GLY A 82 -10.96 10.98 13.99
N THR A 83 -10.32 11.36 12.88
CA THR A 83 -10.83 12.43 12.02
C THR A 83 -12.00 11.88 11.19
N GLN A 84 -13.05 12.68 10.99
CA GLN A 84 -14.22 12.28 10.17
C GLN A 84 -13.93 12.28 8.66
N SER A 85 -12.66 12.36 8.26
CA SER A 85 -12.30 12.37 6.85
C SER A 85 -12.35 10.94 6.31
N SER A 86 -13.27 10.69 5.38
CA SER A 86 -13.31 9.44 4.61
C SER A 86 -12.28 9.40 3.47
N GLU A 87 -11.39 10.39 3.42
CA GLU A 87 -10.44 10.56 2.34
C GLU A 87 -9.33 9.50 2.38
N THR A 88 -8.98 9.01 1.20
CA THR A 88 -7.94 8.00 1.03
C THR A 88 -6.55 8.63 1.08
N LEU A 89 -5.54 7.86 1.46
CA LEU A 89 -4.14 8.30 1.46
C LEU A 89 -3.70 8.75 0.06
N GLU A 90 -4.16 8.05 -0.98
CA GLU A 90 -3.87 8.35 -2.38
C GLU A 90 -4.39 9.74 -2.77
N ALA A 91 -5.64 10.06 -2.43
CA ALA A 91 -6.23 11.37 -2.69
C ALA A 91 -5.43 12.49 -2.00
N ARG A 92 -5.08 12.28 -0.73
CA ARG A 92 -4.26 13.25 0.03
C ARG A 92 -2.87 13.45 -0.58
N LEU A 93 -2.22 12.38 -1.06
CA LEU A 93 -0.92 12.49 -1.73
C LEU A 93 -1.02 13.28 -3.04
N VAL A 94 -2.11 13.12 -3.79
CA VAL A 94 -2.36 13.88 -5.02
C VAL A 94 -2.65 15.34 -4.71
N GLU A 95 -3.51 15.62 -3.72
CA GLU A 95 -3.86 16.98 -3.30
C GLU A 95 -2.62 17.77 -2.84
N GLN A 96 -1.73 17.14 -2.09
CA GLN A 96 -0.46 17.74 -1.65
C GLN A 96 0.59 17.86 -2.77
N GLY A 97 0.29 17.39 -3.99
CA GLY A 97 1.19 17.44 -5.14
C GLY A 97 2.36 16.44 -5.09
N TYR A 98 2.30 15.46 -4.20
CA TYR A 98 3.33 14.42 -4.06
C TYR A 98 3.15 13.27 -5.04
N ALA A 99 1.92 13.03 -5.48
CA ALA A 99 1.56 11.98 -6.42
C ALA A 99 0.71 12.48 -7.58
N VAL A 100 0.65 11.69 -8.64
CA VAL A 100 -0.34 11.84 -9.72
C VAL A 100 -1.03 10.51 -9.96
N TRP A 101 -2.30 10.56 -10.37
CA TRP A 101 -3.04 9.38 -10.80
C TRP A 101 -2.36 8.71 -11.99
N SER A 102 -2.30 7.39 -11.99
CA SER A 102 -1.66 6.60 -13.04
C SER A 102 -2.59 5.49 -13.53
N GLU A 103 -3.18 5.73 -14.71
CA GLU A 103 -3.98 4.75 -15.45
C GLU A 103 -3.16 3.54 -15.94
N ASN A 104 -1.83 3.69 -16.00
CA ASN A 104 -0.90 2.64 -16.42
C ASN A 104 -0.52 1.66 -15.31
N SER A 105 -1.16 1.74 -14.14
CA SER A 105 -0.94 0.76 -13.07
C SER A 105 -1.36 -0.63 -13.57
N PRO A 106 -0.60 -1.70 -13.30
CA PRO A 106 -0.86 -3.00 -13.90
C PRO A 106 -2.30 -3.45 -13.61
N PRO A 107 -3.03 -3.95 -14.63
CA PRO A 107 -4.38 -4.45 -14.45
C PRO A 107 -4.35 -5.66 -13.52
N THR A 108 -5.32 -5.75 -12.62
CA THR A 108 -5.41 -6.83 -11.65
C THR A 108 -6.73 -7.58 -11.79
N ALA A 109 -6.66 -8.91 -11.61
CA ALA A 109 -7.82 -9.76 -11.42
C ALA A 109 -8.49 -9.38 -10.09
N THR A 110 -9.66 -8.77 -10.20
CA THR A 110 -10.36 -8.10 -9.10
C THR A 110 -10.74 -9.12 -8.02
N THR A 111 -10.08 -9.08 -6.87
CA THR A 111 -10.53 -9.80 -5.67
C THR A 111 -10.63 -8.78 -4.54
N GLU A 112 -11.84 -8.31 -4.25
CA GLU A 112 -12.06 -7.39 -3.13
C GLU A 112 -11.83 -8.10 -1.80
N THR A 113 -10.70 -7.81 -1.17
CA THR A 113 -10.46 -8.19 0.22
C THR A 113 -10.22 -6.93 1.03
N LYS A 114 -11.13 -6.65 1.96
CA LYS A 114 -10.97 -5.59 2.97
C LYS A 114 -10.14 -6.17 4.11
N VAL A 115 -8.88 -5.75 4.20
CA VAL A 115 -8.01 -6.14 5.32
C VAL A 115 -8.04 -5.00 6.33
N ILE A 116 -8.55 -5.29 7.53
CA ILE A 116 -8.39 -4.44 8.71
C ILE A 116 -7.17 -5.01 9.43
N LEU A 117 -6.06 -4.27 9.46
CA LEU A 117 -4.89 -4.71 10.22
C LEU A 117 -5.17 -4.44 11.71
N PRO A 118 -5.21 -5.48 12.56
CA PRO A 118 -5.36 -5.26 14.00
C PRO A 118 -4.10 -4.60 14.55
N ILE A 119 -4.29 -3.61 15.42
CA ILE A 119 -3.23 -3.11 16.29
C ILE A 119 -2.87 -4.28 17.20
N MET A 120 -1.68 -4.85 17.03
CA MET A 120 -1.16 -5.81 18.00
C MET A 120 -0.54 -4.98 19.13
N PRO A 121 -1.13 -4.96 20.34
CA PRO A 121 -0.44 -4.35 21.48
C PRO A 121 0.88 -5.11 21.68
N TYR A 122 1.98 -4.36 21.80
CA TYR A 122 3.31 -4.91 22.07
C TYR A 122 3.37 -5.74 23.37
N ASP A 123 2.34 -5.65 24.24
CA ASP A 123 2.28 -6.30 25.55
C ASP A 123 1.86 -7.79 25.55
N LEU A 124 1.68 -8.43 24.39
CA LEU A 124 1.37 -9.88 24.29
C LEU A 124 2.53 -10.72 23.71
N LEU A 125 3.76 -10.23 23.80
CA LEU A 125 4.99 -10.96 23.45
C LEU A 125 5.84 -11.33 24.69
N LEU A 126 5.19 -11.70 25.79
CA LEU A 126 5.82 -12.46 26.89
C LEU A 126 5.64 -13.97 26.68
#